data_AF-A0A4E0RN03-F1
#
_entry.id   AF-A0A4E0RN03-F1
#
_cell.length_a   1.000
_cell.length_b   1.000
_cell.length_c   1.000
_cell.angle_alpha   90.00
_cell.angle_beta   90.00
_cell.angle_gamma   90.00
#
_symmetry.space_group_name_H-M   'P 1'
#
loop_
_entity.id
_entity.type
_entity.pdbx_description
1 polymer ?
#
loop_
_entity_poly.entity_id
_entity_poly.type
_entity_poly.pdbx_seq_one_letter_code
_entity_poly.pdbx_strand_id
1 'polypeptide(L)'
;MIEMWRYLRKPQLTVYCNLFVFRLLGLAPFSVRTSCLLGINLRSNDKKIFSVSKFGYIYNAILTVSMTWLIINSKIYVFPATIRVEELLPKLVGKSLMVFGYAMAVIIWIAYILRQSSMVTIANGIYDSFRVMESCRDIHVKHGNCLMFKWLVFLMSSVYICVVEHIEYSYTSIIVIYIKLSGLVLGWMMLQYSFILDVFRDRFADLNEGLLRIGRVSEEFEVPSFFHRKILINSTVLADIATLRRVHGELCHLCYQVGDNYALLVLLVIIVFSAGSVYNIYFLLIPAISNYPPLLPLITGIGWIVIQLSAVIYLTTSATRVTQAVRRTAHVIHALLDMCSLHPDVTRELKIFSREILAKKFHLNIYDIFILDNSLLSSIAGVKITYLIILIQFLIN
;
A
#
# COMPACT_ATOMS: atom_id res chain seq x y z
N MET A 1 -7.40 1.41 35.11
CA MET A 1 -7.60 0.07 34.49
C MET A 1 -8.56 0.09 33.29
N ILE A 2 -9.72 0.75 33.38
CA ILE A 2 -10.68 0.89 32.25
C ILE A 2 -10.18 1.85 31.15
N GLU A 3 -9.35 2.84 31.48
CA GLU A 3 -8.73 3.73 30.47
C GLU A 3 -7.53 3.13 29.74
N MET A 4 -6.77 2.25 30.39
CA MET A 4 -5.66 1.49 29.77
C MET A 4 -6.18 0.53 28.68
N TRP A 5 -7.39 -0.01 28.88
CA TRP A 5 -8.11 -0.83 27.90
C TRP A 5 -8.70 -0.02 26.72
N ARG A 6 -8.84 1.30 26.85
CA ARG A 6 -9.43 2.16 25.82
C ARG A 6 -8.40 2.61 24.76
N TYR A 7 -7.11 2.61 25.12
CA TYR A 7 -6.01 3.07 24.26
C TYR A 7 -5.42 1.98 23.36
N LEU A 8 -5.45 0.70 23.78
CA LEU A 8 -4.96 -0.44 22.99
C LEU A 8 -5.92 -0.88 21.85
N ARG A 9 -7.19 -0.44 21.86
CA ARG A 9 -8.26 -1.03 21.03
C ARG A 9 -8.43 -0.43 19.61
N LYS A 10 -8.10 0.85 19.41
CA LYS A 10 -8.40 1.56 18.15
C LYS A 10 -7.54 1.12 16.94
N PRO A 11 -6.21 0.98 17.03
CA PRO A 11 -5.42 0.52 15.88
C PRO A 11 -5.68 -0.95 15.53
N GLN A 12 -6.04 -1.79 16.51
CA GLN A 12 -6.31 -3.22 16.31
C GLN A 12 -7.61 -3.47 15.52
N LEU A 13 -8.66 -2.66 15.74
CA LEU A 13 -9.91 -2.78 14.99
C LEU A 13 -9.71 -2.41 13.51
N THR A 14 -8.94 -1.36 13.21
CA THR A 14 -8.63 -0.95 11.84
C THR A 14 -7.90 -2.06 11.08
N VAL A 15 -6.88 -2.66 11.71
CA VAL A 15 -6.14 -3.78 11.12
C VAL A 15 -7.07 -4.95 10.85
N TYR A 16 -7.99 -5.25 11.77
CA TYR A 16 -8.97 -6.33 11.62
C TYR A 16 -9.97 -6.07 10.47
N CYS A 17 -10.56 -4.89 10.39
CA CYS A 17 -11.47 -4.51 9.30
C CYS A 17 -10.78 -4.55 7.94
N ASN A 18 -9.54 -4.06 7.86
CA ASN A 18 -8.74 -4.10 6.64
C ASN A 18 -8.46 -5.54 6.21
N LEU A 19 -8.00 -6.38 7.13
CA LEU A 19 -7.76 -7.80 6.88
C LEU A 19 -9.02 -8.55 6.45
N PHE A 20 -10.18 -8.20 7.00
CA PHE A 20 -11.45 -8.79 6.60
C PHE A 20 -11.77 -8.48 5.13
N VAL A 21 -11.65 -7.22 4.71
CA VAL A 21 -11.89 -6.84 3.31
C VAL A 21 -10.85 -7.46 2.37
N PHE A 22 -9.57 -7.45 2.73
CA PHE A 22 -8.54 -8.11 1.92
C PHE A 22 -8.79 -9.61 1.80
N ARG A 23 -9.29 -10.27 2.86
CA ARG A 23 -9.65 -11.69 2.80
C ARG A 23 -10.84 -11.94 1.88
N LEU A 24 -11.86 -11.07 1.91
CA LEU A 24 -13.02 -11.15 1.02
C LEU A 24 -12.66 -10.95 -0.46
N LEU A 25 -11.62 -10.15 -0.75
CA LEU A 25 -11.13 -9.93 -2.12
C LEU A 25 -10.07 -10.95 -2.57
N GLY A 26 -9.72 -11.92 -1.72
CA GLY A 26 -8.65 -12.91 -1.99
C GLY A 26 -7.23 -12.35 -1.90
N LEU A 27 -7.05 -11.16 -1.32
CA LEU A 27 -5.77 -10.47 -1.13
C LEU A 27 -5.12 -10.78 0.23
N ALA A 28 -5.74 -11.59 1.08
CA ALA A 28 -5.14 -12.06 2.33
C ALA A 28 -5.42 -13.56 2.56
N PRO A 29 -4.78 -14.47 1.80
CA PRO A 29 -5.05 -15.91 1.90
C PRO A 29 -4.50 -16.55 3.18
N PHE A 30 -3.89 -15.81 4.11
CA PHE A 30 -3.30 -16.33 5.35
C PHE A 30 -4.27 -16.27 6.55
N SER A 31 -4.03 -17.13 7.53
CA SER A 31 -4.78 -17.14 8.80
C SER A 31 -4.09 -16.27 9.84
N VAL A 32 -4.92 -15.58 10.62
CA VAL A 32 -4.49 -14.74 11.74
C VAL A 32 -5.07 -15.32 13.03
N ARG A 33 -4.22 -15.56 14.04
CA ARG A 33 -4.68 -16.01 15.36
C ARG A 33 -5.28 -14.82 16.12
N THR A 34 -6.60 -14.64 16.00
CA THR A 34 -7.35 -13.48 16.52
C THR A 34 -7.23 -13.31 18.03
N SER A 35 -7.12 -14.40 18.79
CA SER A 35 -6.94 -14.36 20.26
C SER A 35 -5.64 -13.70 20.71
N CYS A 36 -4.59 -13.77 19.90
CA CYS A 36 -3.31 -13.10 20.15
C CYS A 36 -3.36 -11.64 19.70
N LEU A 37 -3.99 -11.35 18.57
CA LEU A 37 -4.17 -9.98 18.04
C LEU A 37 -5.03 -9.09 18.96
N LEU A 38 -6.00 -9.69 19.66
CA LEU A 38 -6.91 -9.02 20.61
C LEU A 38 -6.38 -9.02 22.06
N GLY A 39 -5.21 -9.60 22.32
CA GLY A 39 -4.59 -9.63 23.65
C GLY A 39 -5.34 -10.48 24.70
N ILE A 40 -6.24 -11.37 24.28
CA ILE A 40 -7.13 -12.13 25.19
C ILE A 40 -6.41 -13.32 25.85
N ASN A 41 -5.32 -13.83 25.25
CA ASN A 41 -4.53 -14.92 25.82
C ASN A 41 -3.02 -14.70 25.60
N LEU A 42 -2.37 -14.02 26.55
CA LEU A 42 -0.92 -13.78 26.59
C LEU A 42 -0.11 -14.97 27.17
N ARG A 43 -0.75 -16.08 27.53
CA ARG A 43 -0.13 -17.16 28.32
C ARG A 43 0.59 -18.25 27.51
N SER A 44 0.45 -18.28 26.18
CA SER A 44 1.18 -19.28 25.37
C SER A 44 2.41 -18.63 24.73
N ASN A 45 3.58 -19.23 25.01
CA ASN A 45 4.92 -18.89 24.49
C ASN A 45 5.08 -19.18 22.98
N ASP A 46 3.98 -19.07 22.22
CA ASP A 46 3.80 -19.70 20.91
C ASP A 46 4.13 -18.71 19.78
N LYS A 47 5.08 -19.11 18.93
CA LYS A 47 6.04 -18.23 18.25
C LYS A 47 5.57 -17.51 16.97
N LYS A 48 4.31 -17.64 16.51
CA LYS A 48 3.86 -17.03 15.23
C LYS A 48 2.37 -16.61 15.25
N ILE A 49 2.09 -15.35 14.92
CA ILE A 49 0.72 -14.79 14.86
C ILE A 49 0.06 -15.08 13.51
N PHE A 50 0.83 -14.98 12.44
CA PHE A 50 0.39 -15.23 11.09
C PHE A 50 0.83 -16.63 10.67
N SER A 51 -0.08 -17.38 10.05
CA SER A 51 0.19 -18.71 9.53
C SER A 51 -0.39 -18.90 8.14
N VAL A 52 0.25 -19.80 7.38
CA VAL A 52 -0.24 -20.21 6.06
C VAL A 52 -1.55 -20.98 6.25
N SER A 53 -2.57 -20.64 5.46
CA SER A 53 -3.91 -21.20 5.56
C SER A 53 -4.27 -21.98 4.32
N LYS A 54 -4.52 -23.29 4.49
CA LYS A 54 -5.05 -24.17 3.43
C LYS A 54 -6.41 -23.69 2.92
N PHE A 55 -7.23 -23.09 3.79
CA PHE A 55 -8.52 -22.56 3.40
C PHE A 55 -8.39 -21.34 2.49
N GLY A 56 -7.42 -20.46 2.73
CA GLY A 56 -7.18 -19.31 1.85
C GLY A 56 -6.69 -19.71 0.47
N TYR A 57 -5.87 -20.77 0.38
CA TYR A 57 -5.51 -21.40 -0.91
C TYR A 57 -6.74 -21.85 -1.69
N ILE A 58 -7.61 -22.64 -1.05
CA ILE A 58 -8.82 -23.18 -1.69
C ILE A 58 -9.76 -22.04 -2.10
N TYR A 59 -9.94 -21.05 -1.23
CA TYR A 59 -10.78 -19.89 -1.52
C TYR A 59 -10.31 -19.11 -2.75
N ASN A 60 -9.02 -18.75 -2.81
CA ASN A 60 -8.47 -18.04 -3.96
C ASN A 60 -8.48 -18.88 -5.25
N ALA A 61 -8.33 -20.21 -5.14
CA ALA A 61 -8.45 -21.11 -6.28
C ALA A 61 -9.90 -21.13 -6.81
N ILE A 62 -10.90 -21.24 -5.92
CA ILE A 62 -12.32 -21.15 -6.29
C ILE A 62 -12.60 -19.80 -6.97
N LEU A 63 -12.09 -18.70 -6.41
CA LEU A 63 -12.32 -17.35 -6.91
C LEU A 63 -11.70 -17.15 -8.31
N THR A 64 -10.51 -17.72 -8.54
CA THR A 64 -9.87 -17.75 -9.86
C THR A 64 -10.68 -18.56 -10.88
N VAL A 65 -11.15 -19.75 -10.49
CA VAL A 65 -11.93 -20.63 -11.36
C VAL A 65 -13.30 -20.03 -11.67
N SER A 66 -13.99 -19.48 -10.67
CA SER A 66 -15.30 -18.84 -10.85
C SER A 66 -15.22 -17.64 -11.77
N MET A 67 -14.20 -16.80 -11.60
CA MET A 67 -13.97 -15.64 -12.46
C MET A 67 -13.69 -16.05 -13.90
N THR A 68 -12.82 -17.06 -14.09
CA THR A 68 -12.49 -17.57 -15.43
C THR A 68 -13.71 -18.17 -16.12
N TRP A 69 -14.52 -18.93 -15.39
CA TRP A 69 -15.78 -19.47 -15.89
C TRP A 69 -16.76 -18.38 -16.29
N LEU A 70 -16.94 -17.34 -15.46
CA LEU A 70 -17.81 -16.21 -15.77
C LEU A 70 -17.38 -15.45 -17.03
N ILE A 71 -16.08 -15.30 -17.25
CA ILE A 71 -15.54 -14.66 -18.47
C ILE A 71 -15.83 -15.49 -19.72
N ILE A 72 -15.71 -16.81 -19.65
CA ILE A 72 -16.01 -17.68 -20.80
C ILE A 72 -17.50 -17.57 -21.16
N ASN A 73 -18.38 -17.53 -20.16
CA ASN A 73 -19.82 -17.42 -20.35
C ASN A 73 -20.28 -16.00 -20.72
N SER A 74 -19.53 -14.96 -20.35
CA SER A 74 -19.86 -13.57 -20.69
C SER A 74 -19.74 -13.27 -22.18
N LYS A 75 -19.02 -14.10 -22.94
CA LYS A 75 -18.93 -14.03 -24.42
C LYS A 75 -20.31 -14.02 -25.10
N ILE A 76 -21.34 -14.57 -24.45
CA ILE A 76 -22.74 -14.61 -24.94
C ILE A 76 -23.39 -13.22 -24.92
N TYR A 77 -22.96 -12.28 -24.07
CA TYR A 77 -23.62 -10.98 -23.88
C TYR A 77 -22.86 -9.79 -24.50
N VAL A 78 -21.62 -9.98 -24.97
CA VAL A 78 -20.71 -8.89 -25.38
C VAL A 78 -20.62 -8.72 -26.92
N PHE A 79 -21.28 -9.58 -27.70
CA PHE A 79 -21.35 -9.50 -29.16
C PHE A 79 -22.81 -9.35 -29.65
N PRO A 80 -23.35 -8.12 -29.75
CA PRO A 80 -24.44 -7.87 -30.69
C PRO A 80 -23.87 -7.96 -32.12
N ALA A 81 -24.54 -8.70 -32.99
CA ALA A 81 -24.09 -9.03 -34.35
C ALA A 81 -24.07 -7.84 -35.35
N THR A 82 -24.34 -6.61 -34.90
CA THR A 82 -24.44 -5.43 -35.76
C THR A 82 -23.72 -4.24 -35.14
N ILE A 83 -22.45 -4.03 -35.48
CA ILE A 83 -21.64 -2.88 -35.04
C ILE A 83 -21.28 -2.04 -36.27
N ARG A 84 -21.58 -0.73 -36.24
CA ARG A 84 -21.14 0.24 -37.26
C ARG A 84 -19.61 0.40 -37.21
N VAL A 85 -18.97 0.54 -38.38
CA VAL A 85 -17.51 0.60 -38.53
C VAL A 85 -16.87 1.75 -37.71
N GLU A 86 -17.55 2.89 -37.61
CA GLU A 86 -17.09 4.09 -36.88
C GLU A 86 -17.02 3.90 -35.34
N GLU A 87 -17.75 2.91 -34.79
CA GLU A 87 -17.75 2.61 -33.35
C GLU A 87 -16.83 1.42 -32.99
N LEU A 88 -16.14 0.84 -33.98
CA LEU A 88 -15.41 -0.42 -33.82
C LEU A 88 -14.16 -0.26 -32.95
N LEU A 89 -13.37 0.79 -33.20
CA LEU A 89 -12.07 0.98 -32.54
C LEU A 89 -12.21 1.27 -31.03
N PRO A 90 -13.03 2.23 -30.56
CA PRO A 90 -13.20 2.47 -29.13
C PRO A 90 -13.79 1.27 -28.39
N LYS A 91 -14.75 0.56 -29.01
CA LYS A 91 -15.32 -0.66 -28.43
C LYS A 91 -14.29 -1.78 -28.34
N LEU A 92 -13.41 -1.93 -29.33
CA LEU A 92 -12.32 -2.91 -29.32
C LEU A 92 -11.31 -2.59 -28.22
N VAL A 93 -10.91 -1.31 -28.08
CA VAL A 93 -10.00 -0.86 -27.02
C VAL A 93 -10.62 -1.13 -25.64
N GLY A 94 -11.87 -0.74 -25.42
CA GLY A 94 -12.58 -0.99 -24.16
C GLY A 94 -12.67 -2.47 -23.82
N LYS A 95 -12.99 -3.32 -24.80
CA LYS A 95 -13.00 -4.78 -24.65
C LYS A 95 -11.63 -5.34 -24.30
N SER A 96 -10.58 -4.89 -24.99
CA SER A 96 -9.21 -5.34 -24.75
C SER A 96 -8.79 -4.99 -23.32
N LEU A 97 -9.07 -3.77 -22.87
CA LEU A 97 -8.75 -3.30 -21.53
C LEU A 97 -9.48 -4.10 -20.45
N MET A 98 -10.74 -4.46 -20.69
CA MET A 98 -11.48 -5.36 -19.80
C MET A 98 -10.81 -6.73 -19.70
N VAL A 99 -10.49 -7.37 -20.83
CA VAL A 99 -9.77 -8.66 -20.88
C VAL A 99 -8.44 -8.58 -20.14
N PHE A 100 -7.67 -7.50 -20.31
CA PHE A 100 -6.43 -7.28 -19.58
C PHE A 100 -6.66 -7.11 -18.08
N GLY A 101 -7.64 -6.32 -17.65
CA GLY A 101 -7.96 -6.14 -16.23
C GLY A 101 -8.29 -7.46 -15.53
N TYR A 102 -8.95 -8.37 -16.25
CA TYR A 102 -9.24 -9.71 -15.77
C TYR A 102 -8.05 -10.62 -15.66
N ALA A 103 -7.26 -10.71 -16.74
CA ALA A 103 -6.03 -11.47 -16.73
C ALA A 103 -5.17 -11.01 -15.55
N MET A 104 -5.14 -9.70 -15.29
CA MET A 104 -4.45 -9.14 -14.13
C MET A 104 -5.04 -9.54 -12.78
N ALA A 105 -6.37 -9.55 -12.61
CA ALA A 105 -6.98 -10.02 -11.37
C ALA A 105 -6.66 -11.50 -11.09
N VAL A 106 -6.68 -12.35 -12.12
CA VAL A 106 -6.28 -13.76 -12.04
C VAL A 106 -4.79 -13.90 -11.69
N ILE A 107 -3.91 -13.15 -12.38
CA ILE A 107 -2.48 -13.11 -12.09
C ILE A 107 -2.24 -12.69 -10.63
N ILE A 108 -3.00 -11.71 -10.12
CA ILE A 108 -2.93 -11.29 -8.72
C ILE A 108 -3.29 -12.47 -7.80
N TRP A 109 -4.44 -13.12 -7.97
CA TRP A 109 -4.82 -14.22 -7.06
C TRP A 109 -3.84 -15.38 -7.09
N ILE A 110 -3.32 -15.74 -8.28
CA ILE A 110 -2.26 -16.75 -8.43
C ILE A 110 -0.98 -16.29 -7.72
N ALA A 111 -0.57 -15.03 -7.89
CA ALA A 111 0.61 -14.50 -7.21
C ALA A 111 0.45 -14.50 -5.68
N TYR A 112 -0.72 -14.19 -5.16
CA TYR A 112 -1.02 -14.24 -3.71
C TYR A 112 -1.00 -15.67 -3.16
N ILE A 113 -1.49 -16.64 -3.94
CA ILE A 113 -1.38 -18.08 -3.65
C ILE A 113 0.11 -18.47 -3.55
N LEU A 114 0.89 -18.16 -4.59
CA LEU A 114 2.30 -18.58 -4.68
C LEU A 114 3.18 -17.88 -3.63
N ARG A 115 2.90 -16.61 -3.33
CA ARG A 115 3.73 -15.77 -2.42
C ARG A 115 3.22 -15.76 -0.98
N GLN A 116 2.19 -16.54 -0.64
CA GLN A 116 1.59 -16.57 0.69
C GLN A 116 2.61 -16.80 1.82
N SER A 117 3.54 -17.75 1.64
CA SER A 117 4.59 -18.03 2.64
C SER A 117 5.48 -16.82 2.89
N SER A 118 5.85 -16.09 1.82
CA SER A 118 6.64 -14.87 1.95
C SER A 118 5.86 -13.79 2.69
N MET A 119 4.57 -13.60 2.40
CA MET A 119 3.73 -12.61 3.08
C MET A 119 3.59 -12.91 4.58
N VAL A 120 3.42 -14.18 4.95
CA VAL A 120 3.38 -14.61 6.36
C VAL A 120 4.71 -14.37 7.06
N THR A 121 5.83 -14.61 6.37
CA THR A 121 7.17 -14.36 6.91
C THR A 121 7.38 -12.87 7.16
N ILE A 122 6.98 -12.02 6.21
CA ILE A 122 7.04 -10.56 6.35
C ILE A 122 6.18 -10.09 7.52
N ALA A 123 4.92 -10.53 7.60
CA ALA A 123 3.99 -10.10 8.64
C ALA A 123 4.47 -10.49 10.05
N ASN A 124 5.01 -11.70 10.22
CA ASN A 124 5.62 -12.11 11.48
C ASN A 124 6.92 -11.34 11.77
N GLY A 125 7.74 -11.05 10.76
CA GLY A 125 8.95 -10.25 10.92
C GLY A 125 8.67 -8.83 11.42
N ILE A 126 7.67 -8.16 10.84
CA ILE A 126 7.22 -6.84 11.31
C ILE A 126 6.73 -6.90 12.77
N TYR A 127 6.00 -7.97 13.13
CA TYR A 127 5.53 -8.18 14.49
C TYR A 127 6.68 -8.44 15.48
N ASP A 128 7.67 -9.24 15.09
CA ASP A 128 8.84 -9.52 15.91
C ASP A 128 9.68 -8.26 16.13
N SER A 129 9.88 -7.43 15.09
CA SER A 129 10.54 -6.12 15.22
C SER A 129 9.81 -5.21 16.20
N PHE A 130 8.47 -5.20 16.17
CA PHE A 130 7.67 -4.45 17.13
C PHE A 130 7.86 -4.95 18.57
N ARG A 131 7.81 -6.26 18.79
CA ARG A 131 8.00 -6.84 20.13
C ARG A 131 9.38 -6.51 20.70
N VAL A 132 10.42 -6.53 19.86
CA VAL A 132 11.77 -6.15 20.27
C VAL A 132 11.83 -4.66 20.63
N MET A 133 11.21 -3.78 19.84
CA MET A 133 11.16 -2.34 20.14
C MET A 133 10.37 -2.01 21.40
N GLU A 134 9.26 -2.72 21.66
CA GLU A 134 8.47 -2.56 22.89
C GLU A 134 9.28 -2.91 24.15
N SER A 135 10.18 -3.88 24.05
CA SER A 135 11.10 -4.22 25.15
C SER A 135 12.12 -3.10 25.45
N CYS A 136 12.38 -2.20 24.50
CA CYS A 136 13.21 -1.02 24.69
C CYS A 136 12.38 0.18 25.21
N ARG A 137 12.24 0.30 26.54
CA ARG A 137 11.78 1.50 27.28
C ARG A 137 10.46 2.16 26.82
N ASP A 138 9.39 1.38 26.64
CA ASP A 138 8.00 1.90 26.51
C ASP A 138 7.83 2.97 25.41
N ILE A 139 8.32 2.69 24.21
CA ILE A 139 8.04 3.51 23.02
C ILE A 139 6.55 3.34 22.65
N HIS A 140 5.71 4.24 23.17
CA HIS A 140 4.27 4.25 22.93
C HIS A 140 3.89 4.96 21.63
N VAL A 141 3.10 4.28 20.79
CA VAL A 141 2.71 4.68 19.44
C VAL A 141 1.44 5.54 19.42
N LYS A 142 1.39 6.61 18.61
CA LYS A 142 0.22 7.51 18.44
C LYS A 142 -0.45 7.53 17.03
N HIS A 143 -0.15 6.60 16.11
CA HIS A 143 -0.35 6.85 14.66
C HIS A 143 -1.48 6.09 13.91
N GLY A 144 -2.60 5.75 14.53
CA GLY A 144 -3.67 4.96 13.86
C GLY A 144 -4.67 5.69 12.94
N ASN A 145 -4.84 7.02 13.08
CA ASN A 145 -6.02 7.70 12.52
C ASN A 145 -5.97 7.97 11.01
N CYS A 146 -4.79 8.27 10.45
CA CYS A 146 -4.64 8.59 9.02
C CYS A 146 -4.85 7.36 8.12
N LEU A 147 -4.40 6.19 8.58
CA LEU A 147 -4.57 4.90 7.91
C LEU A 147 -6.04 4.51 7.75
N MET A 148 -6.83 4.66 8.83
CA MET A 148 -8.26 4.37 8.79
C MET A 148 -8.99 5.30 7.81
N PHE A 149 -8.61 6.58 7.78
CA PHE A 149 -9.23 7.55 6.87
C PHE A 149 -9.02 7.18 5.39
N LYS A 150 -7.78 6.87 4.97
CA LYS A 150 -7.51 6.43 3.58
C LYS A 150 -8.35 5.22 3.18
N TRP A 151 -8.43 4.22 4.07
CA TRP A 151 -9.18 3.00 3.82
C TRP A 151 -10.69 3.26 3.73
N LEU A 152 -11.25 4.06 4.65
CA LEU A 152 -12.67 4.41 4.64
C LEU A 152 -13.06 5.15 3.36
N VAL A 153 -12.25 6.14 2.95
CA VAL A 153 -12.50 6.88 1.71
C VAL A 153 -12.49 5.92 0.50
N PHE A 154 -11.50 5.04 0.40
CA PHE A 154 -11.43 4.09 -0.71
C PHE A 154 -12.57 3.07 -0.71
N LEU A 155 -13.00 2.62 0.48
CA LEU A 155 -14.16 1.74 0.63
C LEU A 155 -15.44 2.43 0.15
N MET A 156 -15.68 3.67 0.60
CA MET A 156 -16.86 4.44 0.20
C MET A 156 -16.86 4.70 -1.31
N SER A 157 -15.72 5.04 -1.91
CA SER A 157 -15.59 5.19 -3.37
C SER A 157 -15.85 3.88 -4.11
N SER A 158 -15.38 2.74 -3.59
CA SER A 158 -15.63 1.43 -4.19
C SER A 158 -17.12 1.05 -4.15
N VAL A 159 -17.77 1.26 -3.00
CA VAL A 159 -19.21 0.99 -2.84
C VAL A 159 -20.03 1.91 -3.75
N TYR A 160 -19.66 3.19 -3.81
CA TYR A 160 -20.29 4.16 -4.72
C TYR A 160 -20.23 3.69 -6.18
N ILE A 161 -19.05 3.28 -6.66
CA ILE A 161 -18.90 2.79 -8.05
C ILE A 161 -19.76 1.55 -8.28
N CYS A 162 -19.80 0.59 -7.35
CA CYS A 162 -20.67 -0.58 -7.47
C CYS A 162 -22.16 -0.20 -7.59
N VAL A 163 -22.62 0.79 -6.82
CA VAL A 163 -24.01 1.26 -6.87
C VAL A 163 -24.31 1.96 -8.19
N VAL A 164 -23.43 2.85 -8.64
CA VAL A 164 -23.62 3.57 -9.90
C VAL A 164 -23.62 2.60 -11.10
N GLU A 165 -22.68 1.65 -11.14
CA GLU A 165 -22.64 0.60 -12.17
C GLU A 165 -23.89 -0.28 -12.11
N HIS A 166 -24.42 -0.59 -10.92
CA HIS A 166 -25.67 -1.33 -10.81
C HIS A 166 -26.87 -0.57 -11.41
N ILE A 167 -26.95 0.74 -11.18
CA ILE A 167 -28.02 1.60 -11.71
C ILE A 167 -27.88 1.77 -13.24
N GLU A 168 -26.67 1.99 -13.75
CA GLU A 168 -26.40 2.19 -15.18
C GLU A 168 -26.82 0.98 -16.01
N TYR A 169 -26.54 -0.20 -15.49
CA TYR A 169 -26.78 -1.45 -16.18
C TYR A 169 -28.09 -2.10 -15.74
N SER A 170 -29.14 -1.31 -15.43
CA SER A 170 -30.44 -1.59 -14.79
C SER A 170 -31.14 -2.97 -14.95
N TYR A 171 -30.67 -3.91 -15.77
CA TYR A 171 -31.11 -5.33 -15.83
C TYR A 171 -30.01 -6.32 -16.27
N THR A 172 -28.74 -5.93 -16.22
CA THR A 172 -27.63 -6.71 -16.78
C THR A 172 -27.08 -7.70 -15.75
N SER A 173 -26.90 -8.94 -16.20
CA SER A 173 -26.51 -10.12 -15.43
C SER A 173 -25.41 -9.84 -14.39
N ILE A 174 -25.45 -10.55 -13.25
CA ILE A 174 -24.39 -10.66 -12.22
C ILE A 174 -22.96 -10.65 -12.83
N ILE A 175 -22.83 -11.20 -14.03
CA ILE A 175 -21.67 -11.18 -14.90
C ILE A 175 -21.03 -9.77 -15.07
N VAL A 176 -21.79 -8.69 -15.30
CA VAL A 176 -21.23 -7.32 -15.50
C VAL A 176 -20.67 -6.73 -14.21
N ILE A 177 -21.35 -6.93 -13.08
CA ILE A 177 -20.83 -6.53 -11.76
C ILE A 177 -19.53 -7.30 -11.48
N TYR A 178 -19.52 -8.60 -11.78
CA TYR A 178 -18.33 -9.43 -11.64
C TYR A 178 -17.22 -9.01 -12.61
N ILE A 179 -17.55 -8.55 -13.82
CA ILE A 179 -16.59 -7.98 -14.78
C ILE A 179 -15.84 -6.80 -14.14
N LYS A 180 -16.61 -5.86 -13.61
CA LYS A 180 -16.09 -4.61 -13.05
C LYS A 180 -15.37 -4.80 -11.72
N LEU A 181 -15.71 -5.85 -10.96
CA LEU A 181 -15.01 -6.22 -9.73
C LEU A 181 -13.50 -6.42 -9.94
N SER A 182 -13.07 -6.87 -11.12
CA SER A 182 -11.64 -7.01 -11.44
C SER A 182 -10.87 -5.68 -11.32
N GLY A 183 -11.47 -4.57 -11.76
CA GLY A 183 -10.92 -3.23 -11.62
C GLY A 183 -10.76 -2.81 -10.16
N LEU A 184 -11.73 -3.16 -9.31
CA LEU A 184 -11.67 -2.92 -7.87
C LEU A 184 -10.55 -3.74 -7.23
N VAL A 185 -10.41 -5.02 -7.56
CA VAL A 185 -9.35 -5.90 -7.02
C VAL A 185 -7.96 -5.31 -7.27
N LEU A 186 -7.71 -4.76 -8.46
CA LEU A 186 -6.46 -4.06 -8.78
C LEU A 186 -6.21 -2.86 -7.86
N GLY A 187 -7.25 -2.05 -7.61
CA GLY A 187 -7.17 -0.87 -6.75
C GLY A 187 -6.95 -1.23 -5.28
N TRP A 188 -7.67 -2.25 -4.80
CA TRP A 188 -7.51 -2.78 -3.45
C TRP A 188 -6.13 -3.42 -3.23
N MET A 189 -5.52 -4.02 -4.25
CA MET A 189 -4.15 -4.53 -4.19
C MET A 189 -3.14 -3.39 -3.97
N MET A 190 -3.27 -2.29 -4.72
CA MET A 190 -2.44 -1.08 -4.55
C MET A 190 -2.64 -0.46 -3.17
N LEU A 191 -3.88 -0.40 -2.68
CA LEU A 191 -4.20 0.08 -1.34
C LEU A 191 -3.59 -0.82 -0.25
N GLN A 192 -3.62 -2.15 -0.42
CA GLN A 192 -2.97 -3.08 0.51
C GLN A 192 -1.46 -2.83 0.58
N TYR A 193 -0.82 -2.62 -0.57
CA TYR A 193 0.60 -2.32 -0.58
C TYR A 193 0.91 -0.98 0.10
N SER A 194 0.11 0.07 -0.20
CA SER A 194 0.18 1.36 0.51
C SER A 194 0.03 1.20 2.03
N PHE A 195 -0.90 0.35 2.48
CA PHE A 195 -1.11 0.05 3.90
C PHE A 195 0.12 -0.61 4.53
N ILE A 196 0.72 -1.60 3.88
CA ILE A 196 1.93 -2.26 4.38
C ILE A 196 3.09 -1.25 4.49
N LEU A 197 3.24 -0.37 3.49
CA LEU A 197 4.26 0.69 3.52
C LEU A 197 4.00 1.68 4.65
N ASP A 198 2.77 2.12 4.87
CA ASP A 198 2.45 3.00 6.00
C ASP A 198 2.77 2.34 7.35
N VAL A 199 2.57 1.02 7.50
CA VAL A 199 3.02 0.28 8.69
C VAL A 199 4.54 0.33 8.85
N PHE A 200 5.32 0.13 7.78
CA PHE A 200 6.78 0.30 7.86
C PHE A 200 7.18 1.71 8.24
N ARG A 201 6.54 2.72 7.66
CA ARG A 201 6.80 4.14 7.96
C ARG A 201 6.59 4.40 9.45
N ASP A 202 5.50 3.92 10.01
CA ASP A 202 5.22 4.08 11.44
C ASP A 202 6.28 3.36 12.28
N ARG A 203 6.76 2.18 11.88
CA ARG A 203 7.88 1.49 12.56
C ARG A 203 9.20 2.23 12.50
N PHE A 204 9.53 2.85 11.36
CA PHE A 204 10.72 3.70 11.27
C PHE A 204 10.56 4.98 12.10
N ALA A 205 9.36 5.54 12.19
CA ALA A 205 9.08 6.69 13.06
C ALA A 205 9.27 6.33 14.55
N ASP A 206 8.70 5.20 14.99
CA ASP A 206 8.87 4.67 16.34
C ASP A 206 10.36 4.42 16.66
N LEU A 207 11.12 3.88 15.71
CA LEU A 207 12.57 3.67 15.85
C LEU A 207 13.33 4.99 16.01
N ASN A 208 12.98 6.01 15.21
CA ASN A 208 13.57 7.34 15.28
C ASN A 208 13.28 8.02 16.62
N GLU A 209 12.05 7.88 17.12
CA GLU A 209 11.67 8.39 18.44
C GLU A 209 12.43 7.66 19.56
N GLY A 210 12.57 6.33 19.45
CA GLY A 210 13.38 5.53 20.37
C GLY A 210 14.84 6.01 20.44
N LEU A 211 15.46 6.26 19.29
CA LEU A 211 16.82 6.80 19.20
C LEU A 211 16.94 8.19 19.86
N LEU A 212 16.00 9.10 19.60
CA LEU A 212 16.00 10.44 20.21
C LEU A 212 15.83 10.38 21.74
N ARG A 213 14.93 9.53 22.23
CA ARG A 213 14.70 9.31 23.67
C ARG A 213 15.95 8.76 24.36
N ILE A 214 16.68 7.86 23.70
CA ILE A 214 17.97 7.35 24.22
C ILE A 214 18.99 8.48 24.37
N GLY A 215 19.06 9.38 23.38
CA GLY A 215 19.93 10.56 23.44
C GLY A 215 19.47 11.66 24.40
N ARG A 216 18.25 11.58 24.94
CA ARG A 216 17.56 12.69 25.65
C ARG A 216 17.54 13.99 24.82
N VAL A 217 17.50 13.86 23.50
CA VAL A 217 17.43 15.00 22.58
C VAL A 217 15.96 15.41 22.46
N SER A 218 15.63 16.67 22.78
CA SER A 218 14.28 17.20 22.58
C SER A 218 13.97 17.29 21.08
N GLU A 219 12.73 17.06 20.67
CA GLU A 219 12.30 17.08 19.26
C GLU A 219 12.41 18.48 18.61
N GLU A 220 12.55 19.53 19.42
CA GLU A 220 12.68 20.92 18.97
C GLU A 220 14.13 21.21 18.55
N PHE A 221 14.36 21.09 17.24
CA PHE A 221 15.54 21.59 16.54
C PHE A 221 15.57 23.13 16.52
N GLU A 222 15.58 23.80 17.67
CA GLU A 222 15.89 25.23 17.73
C GLU A 222 16.82 25.57 18.90
N VAL A 223 17.94 26.22 18.54
CA VAL A 223 18.94 26.95 19.34
C VAL A 223 20.12 26.13 19.93
N PRO A 224 21.39 26.47 19.55
CA PRO A 224 22.58 25.89 20.13
C PRO A 224 22.86 26.51 21.52
N SER A 225 22.34 25.90 22.57
CA SER A 225 22.73 26.27 23.94
C SER A 225 24.05 25.59 24.31
N PHE A 226 25.06 26.42 24.57
CA PHE A 226 26.48 26.11 24.81
C PHE A 226 26.80 25.25 26.06
N PHE A 227 25.81 24.70 26.75
CA PHE A 227 26.03 23.88 27.95
C PHE A 227 25.71 22.40 27.69
N HIS A 228 26.66 21.71 27.07
CA HIS A 228 26.61 20.26 26.87
C HIS A 228 26.82 19.54 28.22
N ARG A 229 25.72 19.09 28.82
CA ARG A 229 25.77 18.21 29.99
C ARG A 229 26.37 16.87 29.56
N LYS A 230 27.55 16.50 30.08
CA LYS A 230 28.13 15.16 29.93
C LYS A 230 27.17 14.13 30.51
N ILE A 231 26.42 13.43 29.66
CA ILE A 231 25.56 12.34 30.10
C ILE A 231 26.44 11.10 30.24
N LEU A 232 26.53 10.57 31.46
CA LEU A 232 27.20 9.30 31.73
C LEU A 232 26.30 8.18 31.14
N ILE A 233 26.73 7.59 30.04
CA ILE A 233 25.97 6.57 29.32
C ILE A 233 26.34 5.19 29.89
N ASN A 234 25.36 4.51 30.48
CA ASN A 234 25.50 3.15 31.01
C ASN A 234 25.58 2.10 29.89
N SER A 235 26.17 0.94 30.18
CA SER A 235 26.26 -0.23 29.28
C SER A 235 24.92 -0.70 28.70
N THR A 236 23.80 -0.42 29.39
CA THR A 236 22.44 -0.70 28.92
C THR A 236 22.06 0.08 27.66
N VAL A 237 22.53 1.34 27.54
CA VAL A 237 22.24 2.19 26.37
C VAL A 237 22.98 1.71 25.13
N LEU A 238 24.19 1.18 25.29
CA LEU A 238 24.94 0.56 24.20
C LEU A 238 24.18 -0.64 23.63
N ALA A 239 23.61 -1.48 24.52
CA ALA A 239 22.78 -2.61 24.12
C ALA A 239 21.49 -2.16 23.40
N ASP A 240 20.85 -1.09 23.87
CA ASP A 240 19.65 -0.52 23.23
C ASP A 240 19.96 0.00 21.81
N ILE A 241 21.06 0.76 21.63
CA ILE A 241 21.47 1.29 20.32
C ILE A 241 21.82 0.16 19.35
N ALA A 242 22.57 -0.85 19.82
CA ALA A 242 22.90 -2.02 19.01
C ALA A 242 21.64 -2.79 18.58
N THR A 243 20.64 -2.89 19.48
CA THR A 243 19.35 -3.51 19.20
C THR A 243 18.56 -2.70 18.16
N LEU A 244 18.48 -1.38 18.31
CA LEU A 244 17.80 -0.52 17.34
C LEU A 244 18.46 -0.54 15.96
N ARG A 245 19.80 -0.58 15.87
CA ARG A 245 20.50 -0.79 14.59
C ARG A 245 20.08 -2.11 13.94
N ARG A 246 20.04 -3.20 14.72
CA ARG A 246 19.63 -4.50 14.21
C ARG A 246 18.19 -4.45 13.69
N VAL A 247 17.27 -3.88 14.45
CA VAL A 247 15.87 -3.71 14.05
C VAL A 247 15.76 -2.85 12.78
N HIS A 248 16.49 -1.75 12.66
CA HIS A 248 16.54 -0.95 11.43
C HIS A 248 16.99 -1.80 10.23
N GLY A 249 18.06 -2.58 10.39
CA GLY A 249 18.55 -3.49 9.34
C GLY A 249 17.51 -4.53 8.91
N GLU A 250 16.84 -5.16 9.88
CA GLU A 250 15.77 -6.13 9.63
C GLU A 250 14.55 -5.47 8.95
N LEU A 251 14.11 -4.29 9.41
CA LEU A 251 13.02 -3.54 8.79
C LEU A 251 13.32 -3.13 7.35
N CYS A 252 14.54 -2.65 7.06
CA CYS A 252 14.95 -2.34 5.69
C CYS A 252 14.92 -3.58 4.81
N HIS A 253 15.44 -4.71 5.28
CA HIS A 253 15.42 -5.97 4.54
C HIS A 253 13.99 -6.44 4.25
N LEU A 254 13.11 -6.41 5.25
CA LEU A 254 11.69 -6.76 5.08
C LEU A 254 10.99 -5.80 4.11
N CYS A 255 11.32 -4.51 4.14
CA CYS A 255 10.73 -3.53 3.23
C CYS A 255 11.14 -3.79 1.77
N TYR A 256 12.41 -4.13 1.51
CA TYR A 256 12.86 -4.57 0.19
C TYR A 256 12.17 -5.85 -0.27
N GLN A 257 12.07 -6.85 0.62
CA GLN A 257 11.37 -8.10 0.32
C GLN A 257 9.89 -7.86 -0.03
N VAL A 258 9.24 -6.89 0.60
CA VAL A 258 7.88 -6.46 0.21
C VAL A 258 7.90 -5.78 -1.15
N GLY A 259 8.83 -4.86 -1.39
CA GLY A 259 8.99 -4.20 -2.69
C GLY A 259 9.09 -5.19 -3.84
N ASP A 260 9.98 -6.18 -3.73
CA ASP A 260 10.17 -7.23 -4.74
C ASP A 260 8.93 -8.11 -4.91
N ASN A 261 8.21 -8.37 -3.82
CA ASN A 261 6.97 -9.14 -3.83
C ASN A 261 5.82 -8.42 -4.55
N TYR A 262 5.85 -7.10 -4.65
CA TYR A 262 4.80 -6.31 -5.30
C TYR A 262 5.24 -5.70 -6.64
N ALA A 263 6.55 -5.68 -6.95
CA ALA A 263 7.12 -4.99 -8.11
C ALA A 263 6.39 -5.26 -9.43
N LEU A 264 6.30 -6.54 -9.84
CA LEU A 264 5.64 -6.92 -11.11
C LEU A 264 4.14 -6.56 -11.12
N LEU A 265 3.46 -6.84 -10.00
CA LEU A 265 2.02 -6.63 -9.91
C LEU A 265 1.71 -5.14 -10.01
N VAL A 266 2.43 -4.30 -9.27
CA VAL A 266 2.26 -2.84 -9.27
C VAL A 266 2.54 -2.25 -10.65
N LEU A 267 3.62 -2.67 -11.32
CA LEU A 267 3.93 -2.24 -12.69
C LEU A 267 2.75 -2.51 -13.63
N LEU A 268 2.26 -3.74 -13.64
CA LEU A 268 1.17 -4.13 -14.53
C LEU A 268 -0.14 -3.40 -14.18
N VAL A 269 -0.44 -3.19 -12.89
CA VAL A 269 -1.61 -2.41 -12.46
C VAL A 269 -1.50 -0.95 -12.90
N ILE A 270 -0.33 -0.32 -12.78
CA ILE A 270 -0.11 1.06 -13.22
C ILE A 270 -0.35 1.19 -14.73
N ILE A 271 0.09 0.22 -15.53
CA ILE A 271 -0.15 0.20 -16.99
C ILE A 271 -1.66 0.14 -17.27
N VAL A 272 -2.38 -0.82 -16.66
CA VAL A 272 -3.82 -0.98 -16.86
C VAL A 272 -4.60 0.25 -16.38
N PHE A 273 -4.26 0.82 -15.23
CA PHE A 273 -4.89 2.04 -14.71
C PHE A 273 -4.59 3.26 -15.58
N SER A 274 -3.39 3.34 -16.14
CA SER A 274 -3.03 4.43 -17.05
C SER A 274 -3.83 4.35 -18.34
N ALA A 275 -3.84 3.18 -19.01
CA ALA A 275 -4.65 2.95 -20.20
C ALA A 275 -6.15 3.15 -19.94
N GLY A 276 -6.66 2.64 -18.82
CA GLY A 276 -8.06 2.78 -18.43
C GLY A 276 -8.47 4.21 -18.13
N SER A 277 -7.63 5.00 -17.49
CA SER A 277 -7.93 6.41 -17.27
C SER A 277 -7.97 7.21 -18.58
N VAL A 278 -7.06 6.95 -19.53
CA VAL A 278 -7.08 7.60 -20.86
C VAL A 278 -8.37 7.22 -21.61
N TYR A 279 -8.75 5.94 -21.58
CA TYR A 279 -10.00 5.46 -22.14
C TYR A 279 -11.21 6.17 -21.53
N ASN A 280 -11.31 6.24 -20.20
CA ASN A 280 -12.41 6.93 -19.53
C ASN A 280 -12.45 8.42 -19.89
N ILE A 281 -11.30 9.10 -19.93
CA ILE A 281 -11.25 10.53 -20.32
C ILE A 281 -11.74 10.75 -21.76
N TYR A 282 -11.39 9.86 -22.70
CA TYR A 282 -11.91 9.92 -24.08
C TYR A 282 -13.44 9.88 -24.12
N PHE A 283 -14.05 8.96 -23.36
CA PHE A 283 -15.51 8.86 -23.27
C PHE A 283 -16.17 9.98 -22.48
N LEU A 284 -15.43 10.71 -21.63
CA LEU A 284 -15.92 11.95 -21.02
C LEU A 284 -15.89 13.12 -22.01
N LEU A 285 -14.90 13.17 -22.92
CA LEU A 285 -14.73 14.28 -23.85
C LEU A 285 -15.71 14.26 -25.03
N ILE A 286 -15.96 13.10 -25.65
CA ILE A 286 -16.87 13.02 -26.82
C ILE A 286 -18.24 13.68 -26.52
N PRO A 287 -18.95 13.32 -25.43
CA PRO A 287 -20.29 13.85 -25.19
C PRO A 287 -20.25 15.31 -24.72
N ALA A 288 -19.13 15.77 -24.13
CA ALA A 288 -18.91 17.16 -23.78
C ALA A 288 -18.78 18.05 -25.02
N ILE A 289 -18.23 17.53 -26.13
CA ILE A 289 -18.14 18.23 -27.41
C ILE A 289 -19.48 18.19 -28.16
N SER A 290 -20.24 17.10 -28.05
CA SER A 290 -21.52 16.91 -28.76
C SER A 290 -22.76 17.51 -28.07
N ASN A 291 -22.63 18.29 -26.99
CA ASN A 291 -23.69 19.01 -26.26
C ASN A 291 -24.87 18.17 -25.69
N TYR A 292 -24.80 16.84 -25.71
CA TYR A 292 -25.80 15.95 -25.10
C TYR A 292 -25.14 14.78 -24.35
N PRO A 293 -24.47 15.02 -23.21
CA PRO A 293 -23.88 13.95 -22.42
C PRO A 293 -24.93 13.14 -21.66
N PRO A 294 -24.98 11.81 -21.80
CA PRO A 294 -25.72 10.99 -20.85
C PRO A 294 -25.05 11.11 -19.48
N LEU A 295 -25.79 11.58 -18.47
CA LEU A 295 -25.26 11.91 -17.14
C LEU A 295 -24.64 10.70 -16.42
N LEU A 296 -25.22 9.52 -16.60
CA LEU A 296 -24.86 8.33 -15.83
C LEU A 296 -23.49 7.74 -16.25
N PRO A 297 -23.20 7.51 -17.55
CA PRO A 297 -21.86 7.15 -18.00
C PRO A 297 -20.78 8.17 -17.64
N LEU A 298 -21.12 9.47 -17.61
CA LEU A 298 -20.22 10.53 -17.18
C LEU A 298 -19.81 10.35 -15.71
N ILE A 299 -20.80 10.16 -14.83
CA ILE A 299 -20.59 9.92 -13.40
C ILE A 299 -19.75 8.65 -13.19
N THR A 300 -20.07 7.56 -13.89
CA THR A 300 -19.33 6.29 -13.83
C THR A 300 -17.86 6.47 -14.26
N GLY A 301 -17.64 7.15 -15.40
CA GLY A 301 -16.29 7.42 -15.91
C GLY A 301 -15.44 8.25 -14.96
N ILE A 302 -16.01 9.30 -14.38
CA ILE A 302 -15.35 10.13 -13.35
C ILE A 302 -15.03 9.28 -12.12
N GLY A 303 -15.97 8.46 -11.65
CA GLY A 303 -15.77 7.55 -10.52
C GLY A 303 -14.57 6.62 -10.74
N TRP A 304 -14.46 6.01 -11.93
CA TRP A 304 -13.33 5.16 -12.29
C TRP A 304 -12.00 5.90 -12.34
N ILE A 305 -11.97 7.12 -12.86
CA ILE A 305 -10.75 7.94 -12.86
C ILE A 305 -10.32 8.24 -11.42
N VAL A 306 -11.26 8.63 -10.56
CA VAL A 306 -10.98 8.94 -9.14
C VAL A 306 -10.43 7.73 -8.40
N ILE A 307 -11.02 6.54 -8.56
CA ILE A 307 -10.53 5.34 -7.86
C ILE A 307 -9.15 4.89 -8.37
N GLN A 308 -8.90 4.98 -9.69
CA GLN A 308 -7.61 4.62 -10.28
C GLN A 308 -6.51 5.59 -9.85
N LEU A 309 -6.77 6.90 -9.89
CA LEU A 309 -5.80 7.91 -9.48
C LEU A 309 -5.55 7.87 -7.98
N SER A 310 -6.59 7.75 -7.15
CA SER A 310 -6.44 7.67 -5.69
C SER A 310 -5.61 6.46 -5.26
N ALA A 311 -5.79 5.30 -5.90
CA ALA A 311 -4.97 4.12 -5.63
C ALA A 311 -3.47 4.36 -5.90
N VAL A 312 -3.14 4.99 -7.04
CA VAL A 312 -1.74 5.34 -7.36
C VAL A 312 -1.20 6.39 -6.39
N ILE A 313 -1.97 7.45 -6.11
CA ILE A 313 -1.59 8.52 -5.18
C ILE A 313 -1.30 7.96 -3.78
N TYR A 314 -2.16 7.09 -3.26
CA TYR A 314 -1.96 6.47 -1.95
C TYR A 314 -0.68 5.66 -1.92
N LEU A 315 -0.42 4.86 -2.96
CA LEU A 315 0.80 4.07 -3.04
C LEU A 315 2.05 4.93 -3.12
N THR A 316 2.13 5.88 -4.06
CA THR A 316 3.32 6.73 -4.24
C THR A 316 3.59 7.59 -3.02
N THR A 317 2.53 8.09 -2.37
CA THR A 317 2.64 8.88 -1.14
C THR A 317 3.17 8.04 0.01
N SER A 318 2.66 6.81 0.19
CA SER A 318 3.14 5.90 1.23
C SER A 318 4.60 5.49 1.02
N ALA A 319 4.97 5.17 -0.22
CA ALA A 319 6.35 4.84 -0.57
C ALA A 319 7.32 6.01 -0.34
N THR A 320 6.90 7.24 -0.71
CA THR A 320 7.66 8.47 -0.43
C THR A 320 7.84 8.67 1.08
N ARG A 321 6.77 8.48 1.86
CA ARG A 321 6.79 8.65 3.33
C ARG A 321 7.69 7.63 4.02
N VAL A 322 7.67 6.37 3.61
CA VAL A 322 8.60 5.34 4.14
C VAL A 322 10.05 5.76 3.85
N THR A 323 10.33 6.13 2.61
CA THR A 323 11.68 6.55 2.20
C THR A 323 12.17 7.74 3.02
N GLN A 324 11.29 8.73 3.27
CA GLN A 324 11.59 9.86 4.15
C GLN A 324 11.81 9.42 5.61
N ALA A 325 11.01 8.48 6.13
CA ALA A 325 11.17 7.98 7.49
C ALA A 325 12.52 7.26 7.71
N VAL A 326 12.96 6.47 6.73
CA VAL A 326 14.28 5.83 6.73
C VAL A 326 15.40 6.88 6.64
N ARG A 327 15.27 7.88 5.77
CA ARG A 327 16.25 8.99 5.67
C ARG A 327 16.35 9.79 6.96
N ARG A 328 15.21 9.99 7.66
CA ARG A 328 15.19 10.67 8.96
C ARG A 328 16.03 9.94 10.01
N THR A 329 16.15 8.61 9.94
CA THR A 329 17.04 7.85 10.83
C THR A 329 18.50 8.30 10.72
N ALA A 330 18.99 8.60 9.52
CA ALA A 330 20.33 9.15 9.32
C ALA A 330 20.49 10.49 10.06
N HIS A 331 19.53 11.40 9.88
CA HIS A 331 19.56 12.71 10.54
C HIS A 331 19.54 12.59 12.07
N VAL A 332 18.72 11.68 12.62
CA VAL A 332 18.69 11.42 14.07
C VAL A 332 20.03 10.91 14.57
N ILE A 333 20.68 9.97 13.86
CA ILE A 333 21.99 9.44 14.25
C ILE A 333 23.08 10.51 14.19
N HIS A 334 23.07 11.37 13.17
CA HIS A 334 24.01 12.50 13.08
C HIS A 334 23.80 13.49 14.23
N ALA A 335 22.55 13.84 14.55
CA ALA A 335 22.26 14.68 15.71
C ALA A 335 22.74 14.05 17.03
N LEU A 336 22.59 12.73 17.20
CA LEU A 336 23.12 12.02 18.37
C LEU A 336 24.65 12.06 18.44
N LEU A 337 25.34 11.91 17.30
CA LEU A 337 26.80 11.99 17.21
C LEU A 337 27.33 13.40 17.54
N ASP A 338 26.61 14.44 17.12
CA ASP A 338 27.03 15.84 17.31
C ASP A 338 26.73 16.35 18.73
N MET A 339 25.59 15.97 19.32
CA MET A 339 25.11 16.53 20.60
C MET A 339 25.61 15.79 21.85
N CYS A 340 25.95 14.50 21.74
CA CYS A 340 26.32 13.71 22.91
C CYS A 340 27.85 13.56 23.01
N SER A 341 28.43 13.96 24.15
CA SER A 341 29.79 13.57 24.53
C SER A 341 29.80 12.08 24.95
N LEU A 342 29.67 11.23 23.94
CA LEU A 342 29.44 9.79 24.05
C LEU A 342 30.71 9.06 24.51
N HIS A 343 30.52 7.99 25.30
CA HIS A 343 31.56 7.00 25.56
C HIS A 343 32.11 6.47 24.23
N PRO A 344 33.43 6.22 24.08
CA PRO A 344 34.04 5.80 22.83
C PRO A 344 33.33 4.62 22.15
N ASP A 345 32.82 3.66 22.92
CA ASP A 345 32.08 2.51 22.40
C ASP A 345 30.72 2.88 21.79
N VAL A 346 30.01 3.84 22.38
CA VAL A 346 28.71 4.31 21.86
C VAL A 346 28.93 5.14 20.60
N THR A 347 29.95 6.00 20.59
CA THR A 347 30.37 6.73 19.40
C THR A 347 30.75 5.78 18.27
N ARG A 348 31.46 4.69 18.60
CA ARG A 348 31.82 3.66 17.62
C ARG A 348 30.59 2.98 17.04
N GLU A 349 29.64 2.55 17.86
CA GLU A 349 28.39 1.93 17.38
C GLU A 349 27.54 2.88 16.52
N LEU A 350 27.39 4.15 16.93
CA LEU A 350 26.67 5.14 16.13
C LEU A 350 27.37 5.46 14.80
N LYS A 351 28.71 5.49 14.77
CA LYS A 351 29.48 5.63 13.52
C LYS A 351 29.28 4.43 12.59
N ILE A 352 29.24 3.21 13.14
CA ILE A 352 28.92 2.01 12.34
C ILE A 352 27.51 2.12 11.78
N PHE A 353 26.53 2.49 12.61
CA PHE A 353 25.14 2.64 12.18
C PHE A 353 24.98 3.73 11.09
N SER A 354 25.59 4.90 11.28
CA SER A 354 25.61 5.98 10.28
C SER A 354 26.18 5.49 8.94
N ARG A 355 27.32 4.77 8.97
CA ARG A 355 27.95 4.22 7.77
C ARG A 355 27.06 3.21 7.06
N GLU A 356 26.37 2.34 7.80
CA GLU A 356 25.43 1.37 7.22
C GLU A 356 24.26 2.05 6.51
N ILE A 357 23.68 3.11 7.10
CA ILE A 357 22.58 3.84 6.47
C ILE A 357 23.06 4.56 5.22
N LEU A 358 24.22 5.24 5.30
CA LEU A 358 24.78 5.98 4.18
C LEU A 358 25.12 5.07 2.99
N ALA A 359 25.64 3.87 3.28
CA ALA A 359 26.00 2.89 2.26
C ALA A 359 24.77 2.28 1.56
N LYS A 360 23.62 2.16 2.24
CA LYS A 360 22.45 1.41 1.74
C LYS A 360 21.46 2.20 0.88
N LYS A 361 21.69 3.51 0.62
CA LYS A 361 20.84 4.42 -0.19
C LYS A 361 19.42 3.90 -0.41
N PHE A 362 18.59 3.98 0.63
CA PHE A 362 17.28 3.32 0.63
C PHE A 362 16.34 3.94 -0.40
N HIS A 363 15.89 3.13 -1.37
CA HIS A 363 14.91 3.48 -2.38
C HIS A 363 14.02 2.27 -2.70
N LEU A 364 12.71 2.48 -2.75
CA LEU A 364 11.79 1.46 -3.23
C LEU A 364 11.72 1.53 -4.75
N ASN A 365 12.41 0.60 -5.41
CA ASN A 365 12.44 0.50 -6.86
C ASN A 365 11.49 -0.60 -7.33
N ILE A 366 10.97 -0.43 -8.55
CA ILE A 366 10.27 -1.50 -9.27
C ILE A 366 11.20 -2.00 -10.36
N TYR A 367 11.83 -3.15 -10.10
CA TYR A 367 12.82 -3.80 -10.98
C TYR A 367 13.94 -2.87 -11.48
N ASP A 368 14.30 -1.86 -10.70
CA ASP A 368 15.24 -0.79 -11.07
C ASP A 368 14.85 0.01 -12.33
N ILE A 369 13.62 -0.14 -12.82
CA ILE A 369 13.10 0.61 -13.97
C ILE A 369 12.63 2.00 -13.52
N PHE A 370 11.97 2.09 -12.37
CA PHE A 370 11.50 3.36 -11.80
C PHE A 370 11.44 3.33 -10.27
N ILE A 371 11.65 4.51 -9.68
CA ILE A 371 11.52 4.74 -8.24
C ILE A 371 10.03 4.90 -7.93
N LEU A 372 9.53 4.13 -6.96
CA LEU A 372 8.17 4.23 -6.48
C LEU A 372 8.04 5.42 -5.52
N ASP A 373 7.91 6.61 -6.06
CA ASP A 373 7.70 7.85 -5.30
C ASP A 373 6.75 8.81 -6.04
N ASN A 374 6.57 10.01 -5.50
CA ASN A 374 5.70 11.02 -6.11
C ASN A 374 6.17 11.52 -7.49
N SER A 375 7.43 11.30 -7.89
CA SER A 375 7.90 11.64 -9.24
C SER A 375 7.22 10.78 -10.30
N LEU A 376 6.93 9.50 -9.98
CA LEU A 376 6.16 8.60 -10.84
C LEU A 376 4.77 9.14 -11.13
N LEU A 377 4.09 9.71 -10.13
CA LEU A 377 2.77 10.32 -10.30
C LEU A 377 2.83 11.49 -11.27
N SER A 378 3.84 12.36 -11.15
CA SER A 378 4.04 13.49 -12.05
C SER A 378 4.30 13.03 -13.49
N SER A 379 5.12 11.98 -13.67
CA SER A 379 5.38 11.38 -14.98
C SER A 379 4.10 10.81 -15.62
N ILE A 380 3.33 10.02 -14.87
CA ILE A 380 2.06 9.44 -15.34
C ILE A 380 1.06 10.56 -15.71
N ALA A 381 0.95 11.60 -14.88
CA ALA A 381 0.07 12.73 -15.16
C ALA A 381 0.50 13.49 -16.43
N GLY A 382 1.80 13.74 -16.59
CA GLY A 382 2.36 14.39 -17.78
C GLY A 382 2.01 13.62 -19.06
N VAL A 383 2.27 12.30 -19.07
CA VAL A 383 1.95 11.44 -20.22
C VAL A 383 0.45 11.48 -20.55
N LYS A 384 -0.43 11.38 -19.55
CA LYS A 384 -1.89 11.43 -19.76
C LYS A 384 -2.33 12.77 -20.35
N ILE A 385 -1.80 13.89 -19.85
CA ILE A 385 -2.11 15.23 -20.35
C ILE A 385 -1.63 15.38 -21.80
N THR A 386 -0.43 14.93 -22.14
CA THR A 386 0.08 14.98 -23.51
C THR A 386 -0.81 14.19 -24.48
N TYR A 387 -1.18 12.95 -24.12
CA TYR A 387 -2.12 12.17 -24.92
C TYR A 387 -3.48 12.84 -25.05
N LEU A 388 -3.96 13.49 -23.98
CA LEU A 388 -5.23 14.20 -23.99
C LEU A 388 -5.21 15.40 -24.96
N ILE A 389 -4.13 16.18 -24.96
CA ILE A 389 -3.97 17.32 -25.88
C ILE A 389 -3.99 16.83 -27.33
N ILE A 390 -3.21 15.77 -27.63
CA ILE A 390 -3.18 15.17 -28.96
C ILE A 390 -4.59 14.71 -29.36
N LEU A 391 -5.31 14.03 -28.47
CA LEU A 391 -6.66 13.56 -28.71
C LEU A 391 -7.63 14.70 -28.99
N ILE A 392 -7.60 15.78 -28.21
CA ILE A 392 -8.44 16.95 -28.41
C ILE A 392 -8.15 17.61 -29.77
N GLN A 393 -6.87 17.70 -30.17
CA GLN A 393 -6.50 18.24 -31.49
C GLN A 393 -7.11 17.42 -32.65
N PHE A 394 -7.15 16.10 -32.54
CA PHE A 394 -7.79 15.22 -33.53
C PHE A 394 -9.32 15.21 -33.46
N LEU A 395 -9.93 15.68 -32.38
CA LEU A 395 -11.39 15.78 -32.25
C LEU A 395 -11.94 17.11 -32.76
N ILE A 396 -11.12 18.17 -32.76
CA ILE A 396 -11.50 19.53 -33.19
C ILE A 396 -11.24 19.74 -34.69
N ASN A 397 -10.18 19.12 -35.23
CA ASN A 397 -9.91 19.06 -36.67
C ASN A 397 -10.70 17.93 -37.33
#